data_AF-X1R9B9-F1
#
_entry.id   AF-X1R9B9-F1
#
_cell.length_a   1.000
_cell.length_b   1.000
_cell.length_c   1.000
_cell.angle_alpha   90.00
_cell.angle_beta   90.00
_cell.angle_gamma   90.00
#
_symmetry.space_group_name_H-M   'P 1'
#
loop_
_entity.id
_entity.type
_entity.pdbx_description
1 polymer ?
#
loop_
_entity_poly.entity_id
_entity_poly.type
_entity_poly.pdbx_seq_one_letter_code
_entity_poly.pdbx_strand_id
1 'polypeptide(L)' 'MFAYILIDKRGKTPLEISVLKLFSVDEVAEMLKSTKPTIRAYFREGKIKGQKITGKWHITEDNLKNYLSGDYPLPVK' A
#
# COMPACT_ATOMS: atom_id res chain seq x y z
N MET A 1 -14.01 26.68 0.24
CA MET A 1 -13.84 25.82 -0.94
C MET A 1 -12.55 25.03 -0.71
N PHE A 2 -12.48 23.82 -0.16
CA PHE A 2 -13.37 22.70 0.18
C PHE A 2 -12.82 22.13 1.53
N ALA A 3 -13.52 21.51 2.48
CA ALA A 3 -14.89 21.05 2.66
C ALA A 3 -15.22 21.22 4.15
N TYR A 4 -16.43 21.69 4.47
CA TYR A 4 -16.93 21.73 5.84
C TYR A 4 -17.39 20.32 6.22
N ILE A 5 -16.69 19.68 7.16
CA ILE A 5 -17.21 18.48 7.82
C ILE A 5 -18.32 18.97 8.75
N LEU A 6 -19.57 18.75 8.35
CA LEU A 6 -20.75 18.95 9.20
C LEU A 6 -20.68 17.95 10.35
N ILE A 7 -20.44 18.44 11.56
CA ILE A 7 -20.43 17.64 12.79
C ILE A 7 -21.88 17.26 13.12
N ASP A 8 -22.22 15.97 12.98
CA ASP A 8 -23.50 15.40 13.42
C ASP A 8 -23.60 15.46 14.96
N LYS A 9 -24.73 15.93 15.49
CA LYS A 9 -25.02 16.09 16.94
C LYS A 9 -25.29 14.77 17.67
N ARG A 10 -24.96 13.62 17.08
CA ARG A 10 -25.07 12.30 17.70
C ARG A 10 -23.68 11.69 17.75
N GLY A 11 -23.13 11.50 18.96
CA GLY A 11 -21.77 11.06 19.27
C GLY A 11 -21.32 9.72 18.66
N LYS A 12 -21.29 9.62 17.35
CA LYS A 12 -20.53 8.65 16.56
C LYS A 12 -19.46 9.44 15.82
N THR A 13 -18.21 9.12 16.12
CA THR A 13 -17.03 9.67 15.48
C THR A 13 -17.17 9.66 13.94
N PRO A 14 -16.70 10.69 13.24
CA PRO A 14 -16.79 10.74 11.79
C PRO A 14 -16.01 9.54 11.23
N LEU A 15 -16.61 8.80 10.29
CA LEU A 15 -15.91 7.77 9.51
C LEU A 15 -14.65 8.42 8.93
N GLU A 16 -13.48 7.99 9.40
CA GLU A 16 -12.22 8.43 8.81
C GLU A 16 -12.24 8.05 7.34
N ILE A 17 -12.15 9.06 6.47
CA ILE A 17 -11.93 8.83 5.05
C ILE A 17 -10.46 8.43 4.96
N SER A 18 -10.16 7.16 5.20
CA SER A 18 -8.81 6.60 5.04
C SER A 18 -8.45 6.66 3.56
N VAL A 19 -7.78 7.74 3.14
CA VAL A 19 -7.25 7.87 1.78
C VAL A 19 -6.20 6.78 1.61
N LEU A 20 -6.58 5.71 0.91
CA LEU A 20 -5.77 4.52 0.74
C LEU A 20 -4.64 4.83 -0.25
N LYS A 21 -3.41 4.97 0.26
CA LYS A 21 -2.23 5.25 -0.56
C LYS A 21 -1.71 3.95 -1.18
N LEU A 22 -1.64 3.95 -2.51
CA LEU A 22 -1.13 2.87 -3.32
C LEU A 22 0.10 3.36 -4.07
N PHE A 23 1.16 2.56 -4.03
CA PHE A 23 2.38 2.78 -4.79
C PHE A 23 2.46 1.77 -5.93
N SER A 24 2.83 2.25 -7.10
CA SER A 24 3.12 1.44 -8.28
C SER A 24 4.48 0.76 -8.16
N VAL A 25 4.75 -0.23 -9.02
CA VAL A 25 6.07 -0.87 -9.15
C VAL A 25 7.20 0.14 -9.33
N ASP A 26 6.95 1.20 -10.10
CA ASP A 26 7.98 2.16 -10.48
C ASP A 26 8.40 3.01 -9.26
N GLU A 27 7.42 3.48 -8.48
CA GLU A 27 7.67 4.23 -7.24
C GLU A 27 8.35 3.36 -6.18
N VAL A 28 7.93 2.10 -6.05
CA VAL A 28 8.55 1.14 -5.11
C VAL A 28 10.00 0.85 -5.52
N ALA A 29 10.27 0.72 -6.81
CA ALA A 29 11.63 0.52 -7.32
C ALA A 29 12.53 1.72 -6.99
N GLU A 30 12.01 2.94 -7.15
CA GLU A 30 12.74 4.16 -6.78
C GLU A 30 12.99 4.25 -5.27
N MET A 31 11.96 4.01 -4.45
CA MET A 31 12.06 4.04 -2.98
C MET A 31 13.05 3.02 -2.43
N LEU A 32 13.05 1.79 -2.97
CA LEU A 32 13.94 0.71 -2.54
C LEU A 32 15.30 0.73 -3.27
N LYS A 33 15.54 1.71 -4.16
CA LYS A 33 16.72 1.78 -5.04
C LYS A 33 16.97 0.45 -5.76
N SER A 34 15.90 -0.17 -6.23
CA SER A 34 15.90 -1.47 -6.91
C SER A 34 15.44 -1.34 -8.37
N THR A 35 15.45 -2.45 -9.10
CA THR A 35 14.99 -2.46 -10.49
C THR A 35 13.54 -2.93 -10.60
N LYS A 36 12.79 -2.41 -11.58
CA LYS A 36 11.40 -2.81 -11.84
C LYS A 36 11.23 -4.34 -11.99
N PRO A 37 12.14 -5.07 -12.70
CA PRO A 37 12.08 -6.53 -12.77
C PRO A 37 12.20 -7.21 -11.39
N THR A 38 13.12 -6.75 -10.54
CA THR A 38 13.30 -7.28 -9.17
C THR A 38 12.05 -7.07 -8.34
N ILE A 39 11.47 -5.87 -8.35
CA ILE A 39 10.23 -5.58 -7.62
C ILE A 39 9.07 -6.44 -8.12
N ARG A 40 8.93 -6.64 -9.44
CA ARG A 40 7.92 -7.57 -10.00
C ARG A 40 8.18 -9.02 -9.58
N ALA A 41 9.44 -9.45 -9.47
CA ALA A 41 9.77 -10.78 -8.95
C ALA A 41 9.34 -10.92 -7.49
N TYR A 42 9.63 -9.93 -6.65
CA TYR A 42 9.23 -9.93 -5.24
C TYR A 42 7.72 -9.98 -5.04
N PHE A 43 6.95 -9.30 -5.90
CA PHE A 43 5.49 -9.43 -5.90
C PHE A 43 5.01 -10.83 -6.30
N ARG A 44 5.64 -11.46 -7.30
CA ARG A 44 5.29 -12.83 -7.74
C ARG A 44 5.68 -13.89 -6.71
N GLU A 45 6.82 -13.72 -6.07
CA GLU A 45 7.36 -14.62 -5.04
C GLU A 45 6.67 -14.43 -3.68
N GLY A 46 5.83 -13.41 -3.52
CA GLY A 46 5.13 -13.11 -2.27
C GLY A 46 6.02 -12.47 -1.19
N LYS A 47 7.28 -12.13 -1.50
CA LYS A 47 8.19 -11.41 -0.60
C LYS A 47 7.65 -10.02 -0.22
N ILE A 48 6.98 -9.37 -1.17
CA ILE A 48 6.27 -8.12 -0.97
C ILE A 48 4.79 -8.37 -1.25
N LYS A 49 3.93 -8.00 -0.30
CA LYS A 49 2.47 -8.17 -0.42
C LYS A 49 1.87 -7.08 -1.32
N GLY A 50 1.87 -7.33 -2.63
CA GLY A 50 1.22 -6.47 -3.62
C GLY A 50 -0.16 -6.98 -4.04
N GLN A 51 -0.97 -6.08 -4.60
CA GLN A 51 -2.24 -6.40 -5.25
C GLN A 51 -2.20 -6.02 -6.72
N LYS A 52 -2.83 -6.84 -7.57
CA LYS A 52 -2.94 -6.56 -9.00
C LYS A 52 -4.24 -5.79 -9.25
N ILE A 53 -4.11 -4.53 -9.63
CA ILE A 53 -5.22 -3.62 -9.93
C ILE A 53 -5.10 -3.22 -11.40
N THR A 54 -6.13 -3.52 -12.20
CA THR A 54 -6.17 -3.21 -13.65
C THR A 54 -4.90 -3.67 -14.38
N GLY A 55 -4.47 -4.90 -14.11
CA GLY A 55 -3.30 -5.50 -14.76
C GLY A 55 -1.93 -5.03 -14.25
N LYS A 56 -1.88 -4.03 -13.35
CA LYS A 56 -0.64 -3.48 -12.79
C LYS A 56 -0.51 -3.86 -11.31
N TRP A 57 0.73 -4.09 -10.87
CA TRP A 57 1.04 -4.34 -9.46
C TRP A 57 1.07 -3.03 -8.69
N HIS A 58 0.39 -3.02 -7.54
CA HIS A 58 0.40 -1.93 -6.58
C HIS A 58 0.64 -2.48 -5.18
N ILE A 59 1.17 -1.65 -4.29
CA ILE A 59 1.37 -1.95 -2.88
C ILE A 59 0.75 -0.85 -2.02
N THR A 60 0.10 -1.22 -0.92
CA THR A 60 -0.37 -0.23 0.06
C THR A 60 0.80 0.29 0.89
N GLU A 61 0.67 1.51 1.41
CA GLU A 61 1.66 2.08 2.32
C GLU A 61 1.96 1.15 3.51
N ASP A 62 0.92 0.56 4.11
CA ASP A 62 1.08 -0.31 5.27
C ASP A 62 1.89 -1.57 4.95
N ASN A 63 1.64 -2.20 3.78
CA ASN A 63 2.40 -3.38 3.37
C ASN A 63 3.85 -3.03 3.06
N LEU A 64 4.12 -1.83 2.53
CA LEU A 64 5.47 -1.36 2.28
C LEU A 64 6.23 -1.12 3.60
N LYS A 65 5.56 -0.50 4.59
CA LYS A 65 6.12 -0.30 5.94
C LYS A 65 6.45 -1.63 6.59
N ASN A 66 5.55 -2.60 6.56
CA ASN A 66 5.77 -3.93 7.13
C ASN A 66 7.00 -4.61 6.48
N TYR A 67 7.14 -4.51 5.16
CA TYR A 67 8.30 -5.03 4.44
C TYR A 67 9.62 -4.36 4.87
N LEU A 68 9.63 -3.05 5.08
CA LEU A 68 10.81 -2.30 5.52
C LEU A 68 11.17 -2.55 6.99
N SER A 69 10.17 -2.78 7.84
CA SER A 69 10.35 -3.10 9.26
C SER A 69 10.89 -4.52 9.49
N GLY A 70 10.96 -5.35 8.45
CA GLY A 70 11.40 -6.74 8.57
C GLY A 70 10.33 -7.70 9.10
N ASP A 71 9.11 -7.20 9.34
CA ASP A 71 7.94 -8.01 9.67
C ASP A 71 7.33 -8.54 8.36
N TYR A 72 8.11 -9.40 7.71
CA TYR A 72 7.73 -10.01 6.45
C TYR A 72 6.59 -11.01 6.71
N PRO A 73 5.42 -10.89 6.04
CA PRO A 73 4.51 -12.01 5.96
C PRO A 73 5.22 -13.11 5.16
N LEU A 74 5.68 -14.16 5.84
CA LEU A 74 6.32 -15.30 5.19
C LEU A 74 5.36 -15.86 4.14
N PRO A 75 5.84 -16.20 2.92
CA PRO A 75 5.02 -16.88 1.95
C PRO A 75 4.57 -18.22 2.56
N VAL A 76 3.26 -18.33 2.86
CA VAL A 76 2.66 -19.59 3.29
C VAL A 76 2.73 -20.52 2.09
N LYS A 77 3.62 -21.51 2.17
CA LYS A 77 3.84 -22.53 1.16
C LYS A 77 2.71 -23.56 1.16
#